data_AF-A0A424W691-F1
#
_entry.id   AF-A0A424W691-F1
#
_cell.length_a   1.000
_cell.length_b   1.000
_cell.length_c   1.000
_cell.angle_alpha   90.00
_cell.angle_beta   90.00
_cell.angle_gamma   90.00
#
_symmetry.space_group_name_H-M   'P 1'
#
loop_
_entity.id
_entity.type
_entity.pdbx_description
1 polymer ?
#
loop_
_entity_poly.entity_id
_entity_poly.type
_entity_poly.pdbx_seq_one_letter_code
_entity_poly.pdbx_strand_id
1 'polypeptide(L)'
;MNRTEGATFLMAYDKGSSHFSDLHFHDCTFDNCALSMVKTPQRMSRVQNVRLSKCRAVNSMIQPCMFEDVLIEDLSTNPILLVWASFFRRVKLVGKIGKLNLNLTPTAFCKDERLLDQFASARAAFYAETDWALDISEAKLLGLRCEGVPLHLIRRNPQTQVIVDKQGRYPGYEALGADFIQAFPGIASVLQSFDESPDQSKLLTASLAAPKARREEEKGAIAELRTLGFAEEGSA
;
A
#
# COMPACT_ATOMS: atom_id res chain seq x y z
N MET A 1 18.17 -8.17 -17.34
CA MET A 1 17.27 -7.05 -16.99
C MET A 1 17.68 -5.81 -17.78
N ASN A 2 16.80 -5.31 -18.65
CA ASN A 2 17.02 -4.15 -19.51
C ASN A 2 16.86 -2.87 -18.71
N ARG A 3 17.88 -2.01 -18.71
CA ARG A 3 17.88 -0.75 -17.95
C ARG A 3 17.51 0.44 -18.82
N THR A 4 16.57 1.24 -18.34
CA THR A 4 16.20 2.56 -18.85
C THR A 4 16.56 3.60 -17.79
N GLU A 5 17.25 4.65 -18.18
CA GLU A 5 17.79 5.65 -17.25
C GLU A 5 17.45 7.08 -17.68
N GLY A 6 17.06 7.93 -16.72
CA GLY A 6 16.80 9.36 -16.95
C GLY A 6 15.60 9.66 -17.86
N ALA A 7 14.87 8.64 -18.32
CA ALA A 7 13.78 8.81 -19.26
C ALA A 7 12.55 9.47 -18.62
N THR A 8 11.86 10.29 -19.41
CA THR A 8 10.53 10.81 -19.06
C THR A 8 9.48 10.18 -19.96
N PHE A 9 8.52 9.50 -19.34
CA PHE A 9 7.33 8.97 -20.00
C PHE A 9 6.20 9.95 -19.78
N LEU A 10 5.71 10.57 -20.85
CA LEU A 10 4.62 11.54 -20.80
C LEU A 10 3.38 10.95 -21.48
N MET A 11 2.24 10.95 -20.80
CA MET A 11 0.96 10.47 -21.35
C MET A 11 1.05 9.04 -21.92
N ALA A 12 1.90 8.20 -21.31
CA ALA A 12 2.02 6.80 -21.69
C ALA A 12 0.89 5.99 -21.04
N TYR A 13 0.12 5.29 -21.88
CA TYR A 13 -1.08 4.56 -21.46
C TYR A 13 -1.01 3.10 -21.90
N ASP A 14 -0.95 2.20 -20.94
CA ASP A 14 -1.13 0.77 -21.17
C ASP A 14 -2.63 0.42 -21.13
N LYS A 15 -3.14 -0.24 -22.19
CA LYS A 15 -4.56 -0.59 -22.34
C LYS A 15 -4.94 -1.97 -21.79
N GLY A 16 -4.00 -2.62 -21.09
CA GLY A 16 -4.20 -3.95 -20.50
C GLY A 16 -3.58 -5.06 -21.32
N SER A 17 -3.46 -6.23 -20.69
CA SER A 17 -2.95 -7.48 -21.27
C SER A 17 -1.49 -7.38 -21.75
N SER A 18 -0.79 -6.35 -21.30
CA SER A 18 0.64 -6.19 -21.50
C SER A 18 1.42 -7.00 -20.48
N HIS A 19 2.61 -7.46 -20.86
CA HIS A 19 3.57 -8.06 -19.94
C HIS A 19 4.85 -7.25 -19.95
N PHE A 20 5.13 -6.59 -18.82
CA PHE A 20 6.37 -5.87 -18.60
C PHE A 20 7.30 -6.75 -17.78
N SER A 21 8.39 -7.20 -18.37
CA SER A 21 9.29 -8.16 -17.72
C SER A 21 10.76 -7.81 -17.88
N ASP A 22 11.55 -8.15 -16.86
CA ASP A 22 13.00 -8.00 -16.86
C ASP A 22 13.44 -6.55 -17.13
N LEU A 23 12.78 -5.58 -16.49
CA LEU A 23 13.02 -4.14 -16.67
C LEU A 23 13.63 -3.50 -15.43
N HIS A 24 14.50 -2.52 -15.63
CA HIS A 24 14.99 -1.63 -14.59
C HIS A 24 14.82 -0.18 -15.02
N PHE A 25 13.98 0.57 -14.31
CA PHE A 25 13.87 2.01 -14.45
C PHE A 25 14.71 2.68 -13.37
N HIS A 26 15.67 3.52 -13.79
CA HIS A 26 16.50 4.31 -12.90
C HIS A 26 16.33 5.80 -13.19
N ASP A 27 16.02 6.60 -12.17
CA ASP A 27 15.89 8.05 -12.32
C ASP A 27 14.88 8.47 -13.41
N CYS A 28 13.86 7.64 -13.63
CA CYS A 28 12.81 7.91 -14.61
C CYS A 28 11.62 8.69 -14.02
N THR A 29 10.96 9.49 -14.84
CA THR A 29 9.71 10.17 -14.50
C THR A 29 8.56 9.61 -15.33
N PHE A 30 7.47 9.23 -14.67
CA PHE A 30 6.18 8.91 -15.27
C PHE A 30 5.24 10.08 -15.00
N ASP A 31 4.88 10.83 -16.03
CA ASP A 31 4.04 12.01 -15.92
C ASP A 31 2.75 11.84 -16.73
N ASN A 32 1.62 11.97 -16.02
CA ASN A 32 0.29 11.78 -16.57
C ASN A 32 0.12 10.39 -17.24
N CYS A 33 0.70 9.35 -16.64
CA CYS A 33 0.67 7.98 -17.13
C CYS A 33 -0.45 7.14 -16.51
N ALA A 34 -0.88 6.10 -17.23
CA ALA A 34 -1.76 5.08 -16.68
C ALA A 34 -1.29 3.67 -17.04
N LEU A 35 -1.17 2.81 -16.03
CA LEU A 35 -0.83 1.40 -16.19
C LEU A 35 -2.09 0.53 -16.13
N SER A 36 -2.20 -0.47 -17.01
CA SER A 36 -3.24 -1.49 -17.05
C SER A 36 -4.67 -0.92 -17.03
N MET A 37 -5.02 -0.12 -18.03
CA MET A 37 -6.32 0.56 -18.10
C MET A 37 -7.51 -0.39 -18.40
N VAL A 38 -7.79 -1.31 -17.48
CA VAL A 38 -8.78 -2.38 -17.65
C VAL A 38 -9.83 -2.35 -16.56
N LYS A 39 -10.97 -2.96 -16.88
CA LYS A 39 -12.11 -3.06 -15.97
C LYS A 39 -12.35 -4.47 -15.45
N THR A 40 -11.59 -5.47 -15.89
CA THR A 40 -11.78 -6.88 -15.51
C THR A 40 -10.44 -7.55 -15.18
N PRO A 41 -10.42 -8.52 -14.25
CA PRO A 41 -9.17 -9.13 -13.81
C PRO A 41 -8.45 -9.92 -14.92
N GLN A 42 -9.17 -10.52 -15.86
CA GLN A 42 -8.59 -11.34 -16.94
C GLN A 42 -7.74 -10.53 -17.93
N ARG A 43 -7.91 -9.21 -17.95
CA ARG A 43 -7.16 -8.31 -18.85
C ARG A 43 -6.06 -7.55 -18.13
N MET A 44 -5.84 -7.77 -16.84
CA MET A 44 -4.79 -7.09 -16.09
C MET A 44 -3.44 -7.29 -16.78
N SER A 45 -2.71 -6.19 -16.96
CA SER A 45 -1.30 -6.28 -17.32
C SER A 45 -0.50 -6.84 -16.15
N ARG A 46 0.60 -7.49 -16.48
CA ARG A 46 1.54 -8.11 -15.53
C ARG A 46 2.86 -7.38 -15.57
N VAL A 47 3.37 -7.01 -14.39
CA VAL A 47 4.71 -6.45 -14.17
C VAL A 47 5.51 -7.48 -13.39
N GLN A 48 6.56 -8.02 -13.99
CA GLN A 48 7.29 -9.16 -13.43
C GLN A 48 8.81 -8.98 -13.48
N ASN A 49 9.52 -9.25 -12.39
CA ASN A 49 10.97 -9.09 -12.33
C ASN A 49 11.39 -7.67 -12.75
N VAL A 50 10.78 -6.67 -12.11
CA VAL A 50 10.99 -5.25 -12.44
C VAL A 50 11.57 -4.50 -11.25
N ARG A 51 12.55 -3.65 -11.52
CA ARG A 51 13.12 -2.72 -10.55
C ARG A 51 12.79 -1.28 -10.93
N LEU A 52 12.30 -0.50 -9.98
CA LEU A 52 12.22 0.96 -10.07
C LEU A 52 13.13 1.54 -8.99
N SER A 53 13.97 2.50 -9.36
CA SER A 53 14.90 3.12 -8.42
C SER A 53 15.04 4.61 -8.69
N LYS A 54 14.86 5.43 -7.65
CA LYS A 54 14.88 6.91 -7.75
C LYS A 54 13.88 7.47 -8.76
N CYS A 55 12.78 6.77 -8.97
CA CYS A 55 11.77 7.17 -9.95
C CYS A 55 10.77 8.18 -9.38
N ARG A 56 10.02 8.82 -10.27
CA ARG A 56 8.92 9.71 -9.91
C ARG A 56 7.64 9.34 -10.67
N ALA A 57 6.52 9.29 -9.96
CA ALA A 57 5.18 9.23 -10.54
C ALA A 57 4.44 10.54 -10.29
N VAL A 58 4.11 11.27 -11.35
CA VAL A 58 3.41 12.56 -11.32
C VAL A 58 2.08 12.39 -12.04
N ASN A 59 0.98 12.81 -11.40
CA ASN A 59 -0.37 12.77 -11.96
C ASN A 59 -0.72 11.43 -12.61
N SER A 60 -0.17 10.34 -12.08
CA SER A 60 -0.23 9.02 -12.68
C SER A 60 -1.09 8.09 -11.83
N MET A 61 -1.62 7.04 -12.46
CA MET A 61 -2.42 6.04 -11.78
C MET A 61 -2.12 4.63 -12.27
N ILE A 62 -2.35 3.66 -11.40
CA ILE A 62 -2.28 2.25 -11.72
C ILE A 62 -3.70 1.70 -11.59
N GLN A 63 -4.28 1.29 -12.70
CA GLN A 63 -5.52 0.51 -12.74
C GLN A 63 -5.20 -0.97 -12.46
N PRO A 64 -6.19 -1.89 -12.41
CA PRO A 64 -5.96 -3.27 -11.98
C PRO A 64 -4.78 -3.92 -12.69
N CYS A 65 -3.72 -4.22 -11.93
CA CYS A 65 -2.45 -4.72 -12.44
C CYS A 65 -1.88 -5.79 -11.49
N MET A 66 -1.16 -6.77 -12.05
CA MET A 66 -0.48 -7.80 -11.28
C MET A 66 1.00 -7.46 -11.17
N PHE A 67 1.53 -7.39 -9.96
CA PHE A 67 2.95 -7.16 -9.68
C PHE A 67 3.57 -8.40 -9.05
N GLU A 68 4.63 -8.94 -9.68
CA GLU A 68 5.33 -10.12 -9.20
C GLU A 68 6.84 -9.91 -9.23
N ASP A 69 7.55 -10.13 -8.12
CA ASP A 69 9.01 -9.95 -8.06
C ASP A 69 9.43 -8.51 -8.44
N VAL A 70 8.88 -7.53 -7.73
CA VAL A 70 9.10 -6.10 -8.02
C VAL A 70 9.81 -5.42 -6.85
N LEU A 71 10.89 -4.72 -7.15
CA LEU A 71 11.60 -3.88 -6.20
C LEU A 71 11.39 -2.41 -6.54
N ILE A 72 10.87 -1.64 -5.58
CA ILE A 72 10.68 -0.19 -5.70
C ILE A 72 11.54 0.51 -4.64
N GLU A 73 12.52 1.26 -5.10
CA GLU A 73 13.46 2.03 -4.28
C GLU A 73 13.30 3.51 -4.55
N ASP A 74 13.08 4.30 -3.49
CA ASP A 74 13.05 5.76 -3.57
C ASP A 74 12.06 6.32 -4.62
N LEU A 75 10.81 5.88 -4.57
CA LEU A 75 9.74 6.36 -5.45
C LEU A 75 9.10 7.64 -4.92
N SER A 76 9.28 8.76 -5.62
CA SER A 76 8.54 9.99 -5.35
C SER A 76 7.17 9.97 -6.04
N THR A 77 6.15 10.53 -5.38
CA THR A 77 4.80 10.67 -5.96
C THR A 77 4.32 12.11 -5.84
N ASN A 78 3.59 12.60 -6.84
CA ASN A 78 2.92 13.89 -6.76
C ASN A 78 1.56 13.85 -7.49
N PRO A 79 0.42 14.15 -6.82
CA PRO A 79 0.27 14.33 -5.37
C PRO A 79 0.22 13.00 -4.60
N ILE A 80 -0.46 11.99 -5.13
CA ILE A 80 -0.62 10.64 -4.58
C ILE A 80 -0.71 9.66 -5.76
N LEU A 81 -0.08 8.49 -5.64
CA LEU A 81 -0.26 7.43 -6.62
C LEU A 81 -1.43 6.55 -6.20
N LEU A 82 -2.50 6.57 -7.00
CA LEU A 82 -3.66 5.71 -6.81
C LEU A 82 -3.41 4.37 -7.52
N VAL A 83 -3.55 3.29 -6.77
CA VAL A 83 -3.42 1.92 -7.26
C VAL A 83 -4.74 1.21 -7.01
N TRP A 84 -5.39 0.70 -8.05
CA TRP A 84 -6.76 0.18 -7.98
C TRP A 84 -6.80 -1.32 -8.21
N ALA A 85 -7.39 -2.08 -7.29
CA ALA A 85 -7.57 -3.54 -7.35
C ALA A 85 -6.37 -4.32 -7.93
N SER A 86 -5.15 -3.90 -7.59
CA SER A 86 -3.93 -4.55 -8.01
C SER A 86 -3.55 -5.70 -7.09
N PHE A 87 -2.87 -6.70 -7.65
CA PHE A 87 -2.40 -7.88 -6.93
C PHE A 87 -0.88 -7.82 -6.80
N PHE A 88 -0.37 -8.29 -5.65
CA PHE A 88 1.05 -8.16 -5.30
C PHE A 88 1.59 -9.49 -4.82
N ARG A 89 2.69 -9.96 -5.41
CA ARG A 89 3.44 -11.12 -4.94
C ARG A 89 4.91 -10.76 -4.94
N ARG A 90 5.56 -10.86 -3.78
CA ARG A 90 6.96 -10.53 -3.62
C ARG A 90 7.33 -9.11 -4.11
N VAL A 91 6.55 -8.12 -3.69
CA VAL A 91 6.76 -6.70 -4.04
C VAL A 91 7.37 -5.97 -2.84
N LYS A 92 8.59 -5.43 -3.00
CA LYS A 92 9.32 -4.78 -1.91
C LYS A 92 9.44 -3.27 -2.12
N LEU A 93 9.12 -2.51 -1.08
CA LEU A 93 9.28 -1.05 -1.03
C LEU A 93 10.44 -0.69 -0.11
N VAL A 94 11.41 0.07 -0.60
CA VAL A 94 12.63 0.44 0.14
C VAL A 94 12.91 1.94 0.00
N GLY A 95 13.41 2.55 1.07
CA GLY A 95 13.81 3.96 1.04
C GLY A 95 12.61 4.90 1.10
N LYS A 96 12.75 6.12 0.55
CA LYS A 96 11.69 7.13 0.62
C LYS A 96 10.59 6.85 -0.38
N ILE A 97 9.40 6.53 0.09
CA ILE A 97 8.24 6.24 -0.76
C ILE A 97 7.19 7.33 -0.59
N GLY A 98 6.72 7.88 -1.70
CA GLY A 98 5.65 8.87 -1.74
C GLY A 98 4.31 8.35 -1.22
N LYS A 99 3.27 9.17 -1.33
CA LYS A 99 1.92 8.78 -0.90
C LYS A 99 1.36 7.72 -1.84
N LEU A 100 0.93 6.60 -1.28
CA LEU A 100 0.27 5.51 -1.99
C LEU A 100 -1.13 5.28 -1.41
N ASN A 101 -2.12 5.06 -2.28
CA ASN A 101 -3.43 4.55 -1.90
C ASN A 101 -3.73 3.30 -2.70
N LEU A 102 -3.63 2.14 -2.06
CA LEU A 102 -4.02 0.85 -2.61
C LEU A 102 -5.49 0.65 -2.29
N ASN A 103 -6.33 0.68 -3.33
CA ASN A 103 -7.78 0.59 -3.22
C ASN A 103 -8.25 -0.83 -3.52
N LEU A 104 -9.23 -1.29 -2.73
CA LEU A 104 -9.84 -2.60 -2.91
C LEU A 104 -10.59 -2.74 -4.25
N THR A 105 -11.29 -1.66 -4.65
CA THR A 105 -12.17 -1.65 -5.83
C THR A 105 -11.39 -1.29 -7.10
N PRO A 106 -11.87 -1.71 -8.29
CA PRO A 106 -11.16 -1.47 -9.55
C PRO A 106 -11.22 -0.02 -10.04
N THR A 107 -12.22 0.74 -9.57
CA THR A 107 -12.36 2.17 -9.82
C THR A 107 -13.00 2.84 -8.60
N ALA A 108 -12.94 4.17 -8.55
CA ALA A 108 -13.69 4.96 -7.58
C ALA A 108 -15.19 4.64 -7.67
N PHE A 109 -15.84 4.52 -6.51
CA PHE A 109 -17.29 4.32 -6.36
C PHE A 109 -17.88 3.15 -7.17
N CYS A 110 -17.09 2.11 -7.47
CA CYS A 110 -17.59 0.92 -8.15
C CYS A 110 -18.64 0.20 -7.28
N LYS A 111 -19.85 0.01 -7.82
CA LYS A 111 -20.98 -0.68 -7.16
C LYS A 111 -21.48 -1.92 -7.92
N ASP A 112 -20.81 -2.29 -9.02
CA ASP A 112 -21.19 -3.47 -9.80
C ASP A 112 -20.77 -4.73 -9.05
N GLU A 113 -21.73 -5.35 -8.35
CA GLU A 113 -21.51 -6.54 -7.50
C GLU A 113 -20.86 -7.69 -8.28
N ARG A 114 -21.33 -7.97 -9.50
CA ARG A 114 -20.78 -9.02 -10.34
C ARG A 114 -19.32 -8.75 -10.70
N LEU A 115 -18.95 -7.49 -10.91
CA LEU A 115 -17.56 -7.13 -11.17
C LEU A 115 -16.70 -7.22 -9.89
N LEU A 116 -17.23 -6.76 -8.77
CA LEU A 116 -16.57 -6.85 -7.47
C LEU A 116 -16.30 -8.31 -7.08
N ASP A 117 -17.25 -9.21 -7.32
CA ASP A 117 -17.12 -10.65 -7.08
C ASP A 117 -16.06 -11.30 -7.97
N GLN A 118 -15.96 -10.87 -9.24
CA GLN A 118 -14.89 -11.33 -10.13
C GLN A 118 -13.51 -10.94 -9.59
N PHE A 119 -13.35 -9.69 -9.14
CA PHE A 119 -12.09 -9.25 -8.54
C PHE A 119 -11.83 -9.95 -7.21
N ALA A 120 -12.84 -10.16 -6.37
CA ALA A 120 -12.71 -10.87 -5.11
C ALA A 120 -12.25 -12.31 -5.32
N SER A 121 -12.87 -13.03 -6.26
CA SER A 121 -12.52 -14.41 -6.62
C SER A 121 -11.11 -14.52 -7.19
N ALA A 122 -10.77 -13.63 -8.14
CA ALA A 122 -9.43 -13.61 -8.75
C ALA A 122 -8.34 -13.28 -7.71
N ARG A 123 -8.62 -12.32 -6.82
CA ARG A 123 -7.72 -11.94 -5.73
C ARG A 123 -7.51 -13.08 -4.73
N ALA A 124 -8.59 -13.76 -4.33
CA ALA A 124 -8.51 -14.89 -3.41
C ALA A 124 -7.66 -16.03 -4.00
N ALA A 125 -7.91 -16.39 -5.27
CA ALA A 125 -7.11 -17.39 -5.98
C ALA A 125 -5.64 -16.99 -6.07
N PHE A 126 -5.35 -15.73 -6.39
CA PHE A 126 -3.97 -15.23 -6.46
C PHE A 126 -3.23 -15.31 -5.13
N TYR A 127 -3.88 -14.91 -4.03
CA TYR A 127 -3.26 -14.88 -2.71
C TYR A 127 -3.18 -16.26 -2.04
N ALA A 128 -4.02 -17.23 -2.41
CA ALA A 128 -3.94 -18.59 -1.90
C ALA A 128 -2.57 -19.25 -2.17
N GLU A 129 -1.90 -18.85 -3.25
CA GLU A 129 -0.59 -19.37 -3.67
C GLU A 129 0.57 -18.41 -3.37
N THR A 130 0.33 -17.34 -2.59
CA THR A 130 1.31 -16.28 -2.34
C THR A 130 1.98 -16.48 -0.97
N ASP A 131 3.31 -16.57 -0.98
CA ASP A 131 4.15 -16.68 0.22
C ASP A 131 4.18 -15.38 1.03
N TRP A 132 4.44 -14.26 0.35
CA TRP A 132 4.26 -12.91 0.88
C TRP A 132 3.96 -11.94 -0.27
N ALA A 133 3.12 -10.95 0.02
CA ALA A 133 2.57 -10.05 -0.98
C ALA A 133 3.39 -8.77 -1.10
N LEU A 134 3.56 -8.08 0.03
CA LEU A 134 4.25 -6.81 0.14
C LEU A 134 5.29 -6.89 1.25
N ASP A 135 6.46 -6.29 1.01
CA ASP A 135 7.44 -6.01 2.05
C ASP A 135 7.64 -4.51 2.13
N ILE A 136 7.20 -3.94 3.25
CA ILE A 136 7.31 -2.51 3.55
C ILE A 136 8.26 -2.26 4.73
N SER A 137 8.95 -3.29 5.23
CA SER A 137 9.78 -3.21 6.44
C SER A 137 10.91 -2.18 6.36
N GLU A 138 11.42 -1.90 5.16
CA GLU A 138 12.48 -0.91 4.90
C GLU A 138 11.96 0.39 4.27
N ALA A 139 10.63 0.54 4.14
CA ALA A 139 10.01 1.71 3.55
C ALA A 139 9.92 2.89 4.53
N LYS A 140 10.42 4.05 4.10
CA LYS A 140 10.19 5.36 4.72
C LYS A 140 9.01 6.02 4.01
N LEU A 141 7.81 5.63 4.41
CA LEU A 141 6.54 6.05 3.79
C LEU A 141 6.25 7.54 4.05
N LEU A 142 5.70 8.25 3.07
CA LEU A 142 5.08 9.57 3.26
C LEU A 142 3.59 9.44 3.66
N GLY A 143 2.98 8.32 3.31
CA GLY A 143 1.63 7.91 3.70
C GLY A 143 1.19 6.70 2.88
N LEU A 144 0.52 5.75 3.52
CA LEU A 144 0.01 4.54 2.89
C LEU A 144 -1.41 4.28 3.38
N ARG A 145 -2.36 4.20 2.45
CA ARG A 145 -3.62 3.48 2.65
C ARG A 145 -3.51 2.15 1.91
N CYS A 146 -3.77 1.06 2.62
CA CYS A 146 -3.60 -0.29 2.10
C CYS A 146 -4.90 -1.08 2.25
N GLU A 147 -5.57 -1.33 1.13
CA GLU A 147 -6.74 -2.20 1.06
C GLU A 147 -6.54 -3.24 -0.03
N GLY A 148 -7.16 -4.41 0.14
CA GLY A 148 -7.11 -5.50 -0.84
C GLY A 148 -5.85 -6.34 -0.81
N VAL A 149 -4.89 -6.07 0.08
CA VAL A 149 -3.76 -6.97 0.36
C VAL A 149 -4.03 -7.65 1.70
N PRO A 150 -4.04 -9.00 1.78
CA PRO A 150 -4.16 -9.70 3.06
C PRO A 150 -3.02 -9.29 4.01
N LEU A 151 -3.37 -8.73 5.17
CA LEU A 151 -2.38 -8.06 6.03
C LEU A 151 -1.33 -9.02 6.59
N HIS A 152 -1.66 -10.30 6.77
CA HIS A 152 -0.72 -11.36 7.18
C HIS A 152 0.35 -11.68 6.11
N LEU A 153 0.12 -11.30 4.85
CA LEU A 153 1.09 -11.41 3.76
C LEU A 153 1.99 -10.18 3.63
N ILE A 154 1.87 -9.20 4.55
CA ILE A 154 2.66 -7.98 4.55
C ILE A 154 3.79 -8.11 5.57
N ARG A 155 5.04 -8.07 5.09
CA ARG A 155 6.22 -7.94 5.94
C ARG A 155 6.37 -6.50 6.38
N ARG A 156 6.57 -6.31 7.70
CA ARG A 156 6.46 -5.02 8.39
C ARG A 156 7.66 -4.79 9.29
N ASN A 157 7.98 -3.53 9.53
CA ASN A 157 8.80 -3.13 10.67
C ASN A 157 7.89 -2.87 11.88
N PRO A 158 7.92 -3.71 12.92
CA PRO A 158 7.00 -3.62 14.04
C PRO A 158 7.12 -2.34 14.88
N GLN A 159 8.22 -1.58 14.74
CA GLN A 159 8.40 -0.29 15.42
C GLN A 159 7.68 0.87 14.72
N THR A 160 7.28 0.69 13.46
CA THR A 160 6.72 1.77 12.65
C THR A 160 5.49 1.35 11.87
N GLN A 161 5.18 0.06 11.84
CA GLN A 161 4.13 -0.54 11.01
C GLN A 161 3.50 -1.69 11.80
N VAL A 162 2.24 -1.54 12.20
CA VAL A 162 1.53 -2.52 13.04
C VAL A 162 0.14 -2.81 12.48
N ILE A 163 -0.39 -3.98 12.81
CA ILE A 163 -1.79 -4.31 12.56
C ILE A 163 -2.55 -4.13 13.87
N VAL A 164 -3.70 -3.50 13.76
CA VAL A 164 -4.72 -3.40 14.79
C VAL A 164 -5.89 -4.27 14.35
N ASP A 165 -6.37 -5.14 15.22
CA ASP A 165 -7.40 -6.15 14.90
C ASP A 165 -8.48 -6.19 16.00
N LYS A 166 -9.73 -5.95 15.61
CA LYS A 166 -10.91 -5.93 16.50
C LYS A 166 -11.20 -7.31 17.10
N GLN A 167 -10.78 -8.39 16.44
CA GLN A 167 -10.90 -9.75 16.97
C GLN A 167 -9.64 -10.18 17.73
N GLY A 168 -8.59 -9.36 17.70
CA GLY A 168 -7.31 -9.61 18.34
C GLY A 168 -7.18 -8.86 19.65
N ARG A 169 -6.02 -8.21 19.84
CA ARG A 169 -5.68 -7.54 21.10
C ARG A 169 -6.27 -6.13 21.22
N TYR A 170 -6.87 -5.59 20.17
CA TYR A 170 -7.37 -4.21 20.19
C TYR A 170 -8.83 -4.17 20.71
N PRO A 171 -9.07 -3.58 21.89
CA PRO A 171 -10.39 -3.55 22.51
C PRO A 171 -11.31 -2.43 21.99
N GLY A 172 -10.84 -1.59 21.06
CA GLY A 172 -11.57 -0.44 20.54
C GLY A 172 -11.09 0.91 21.06
N TYR A 173 -11.63 1.98 20.49
CA TYR A 173 -11.28 3.38 20.66
C TYR A 173 -11.50 3.88 22.08
N GLU A 174 -12.61 3.49 22.71
CA GLU A 174 -12.96 3.90 24.08
C GLU A 174 -11.88 3.48 25.11
N ALA A 175 -11.19 2.37 24.85
CA ALA A 175 -10.15 1.85 25.72
C ALA A 175 -8.79 2.58 25.60
N LEU A 176 -8.62 3.47 24.63
CA LEU A 176 -7.39 4.26 24.47
C LEU A 176 -7.21 5.26 25.62
N GLY A 177 -8.32 5.74 26.20
CA GLY A 177 -8.30 6.73 27.27
C GLY A 177 -7.98 8.16 26.78
N ALA A 178 -8.31 9.14 27.64
CA ALA A 178 -8.16 10.56 27.31
C ALA A 178 -6.71 10.98 27.04
N ASP A 179 -5.74 10.41 27.78
CA ASP A 179 -4.32 10.74 27.65
C ASP A 179 -3.79 10.36 26.25
N PHE A 180 -4.16 9.18 25.74
CA PHE A 180 -3.79 8.76 24.38
C PHE A 180 -4.40 9.70 23.34
N ILE A 181 -5.70 10.00 23.46
CA ILE A 181 -6.42 10.85 22.52
C ILE A 181 -5.81 12.26 22.47
N GLN A 182 -5.43 12.80 23.63
CA GLN A 182 -4.78 14.10 23.73
C GLN A 182 -3.35 14.08 23.14
N ALA A 183 -2.58 13.01 23.37
CA ALA A 183 -1.21 12.90 22.89
C ALA A 183 -1.11 12.60 21.38
N PHE A 184 -2.05 11.83 20.83
CA PHE A 184 -2.01 11.30 19.47
C PHE A 184 -3.34 11.51 18.70
N PRO A 185 -3.82 12.76 18.57
CA PRO A 185 -5.16 13.04 18.05
C PRO A 185 -5.39 12.54 16.61
N GLY A 186 -4.36 12.55 15.76
CA GLY A 186 -4.45 12.05 14.40
C GLY A 186 -4.66 10.53 14.34
N ILE A 187 -3.91 9.76 15.13
CA ILE A 187 -4.08 8.30 15.19
C ILE A 187 -5.36 7.92 15.92
N ALA A 188 -5.74 8.65 16.98
CA ALA A 188 -7.01 8.47 17.66
C ALA A 188 -8.19 8.61 16.67
N SER A 189 -8.21 9.67 15.85
CA SER A 189 -9.25 9.85 14.83
C SER A 189 -9.28 8.70 13.81
N VAL A 190 -8.11 8.21 13.37
CA VAL A 190 -8.04 7.06 12.44
C VAL A 190 -8.62 5.79 13.08
N LEU A 191 -8.36 5.56 14.36
CA LEU A 191 -8.87 4.41 15.12
C LEU A 191 -10.37 4.51 15.39
N GLN A 192 -10.88 5.70 15.69
CA GLN A 192 -12.32 5.94 15.81
C GLN A 192 -13.07 5.59 14.52
N SER A 193 -12.59 6.09 13.38
CA SER A 193 -13.18 5.74 12.08
C SER A 193 -13.00 4.26 11.73
N PHE A 194 -11.93 3.61 12.21
CA PHE A 194 -11.76 2.17 12.05
C PHE A 194 -12.82 1.39 12.81
N ASP A 195 -13.13 1.76 14.05
CA ASP A 195 -14.17 1.12 14.86
C ASP A 195 -15.56 1.19 14.21
N GLU A 196 -15.89 2.34 13.63
CA GLU A 196 -17.14 2.56 12.89
C GLU A 196 -17.20 1.80 11.56
N SER A 197 -16.05 1.42 11.00
CA SER A 197 -15.98 0.70 9.73
C SER A 197 -16.28 -0.80 9.88
N PRO A 198 -16.75 -1.48 8.81
CA PRO A 198 -16.94 -2.94 8.84
C PRO A 198 -15.62 -3.73 8.85
N ASP A 199 -14.48 -3.08 8.62
CA ASP A 199 -13.17 -3.73 8.59
C ASP A 199 -12.84 -4.36 9.94
N GLN A 200 -12.30 -5.59 9.91
CA GLN A 200 -11.90 -6.33 11.12
C GLN A 200 -10.47 -5.99 11.56
N SER A 201 -9.60 -5.67 10.60
CA SER A 201 -8.18 -5.39 10.85
C SER A 201 -7.71 -4.21 10.01
N LYS A 202 -6.77 -3.42 10.52
CA LYS A 202 -6.19 -2.27 9.85
C LYS A 202 -4.67 -2.22 9.99
N LEU A 203 -3.99 -1.91 8.89
CA LEU A 203 -2.58 -1.55 8.91
C LEU A 203 -2.43 -0.08 9.32
N LEU A 204 -1.69 0.16 10.41
CA LEU A 204 -1.20 1.48 10.79
C LEU A 204 0.28 1.60 10.43
N THR A 205 0.65 2.75 9.86
CA THR A 205 2.04 3.04 9.49
C THR A 205 2.43 4.43 9.93
N ALA A 206 3.63 4.58 10.50
CA ALA A 206 4.26 5.87 10.70
C ALA A 206 4.83 6.40 9.37
N SER A 207 4.53 7.65 9.07
CA SER A 207 4.96 8.34 7.86
C SER A 207 6.38 8.89 8.04
N LEU A 208 7.38 8.01 8.00
CA LEU A 208 8.78 8.35 8.26
C LEU A 208 9.38 9.42 7.32
N ALA A 209 8.79 9.61 6.13
CA ALA A 209 9.18 10.67 5.18
C ALA A 209 8.35 11.96 5.32
N ALA A 210 7.38 12.02 6.24
CA ALA A 210 6.57 13.21 6.51
C ALA A 210 7.31 14.22 7.42
N PRO A 211 6.77 15.46 7.57
CA PRO A 211 7.29 16.43 8.54
C PRO A 211 7.39 15.85 9.95
N LYS A 212 8.38 16.35 10.72
CA LYS A 212 8.75 15.81 12.05
C LYS A 212 7.55 15.66 12.98
N ALA A 213 6.68 16.67 13.09
CA ALA A 213 5.53 16.64 14.00
C ALA A 213 4.64 15.40 13.77
N ARG A 214 4.16 15.23 12.53
CA ARG A 214 3.35 14.07 12.13
C ARG A 214 4.09 12.75 12.35
N ARG A 215 5.37 12.70 11.96
CA ARG A 215 6.17 11.47 12.08
C ARG A 215 6.33 11.02 13.53
N GLU A 216 6.66 11.94 14.44
CA GLU A 216 6.84 11.58 15.85
C GLU A 216 5.52 11.27 16.53
N GLU A 217 4.42 11.94 16.16
CA GLU A 217 3.07 11.60 16.64
C GLU A 217 2.68 10.17 16.24
N GLU A 218 2.75 9.83 14.95
CA GLU A 218 2.37 8.49 14.47
C GLU A 218 3.29 7.38 15.04
N LYS A 219 4.60 7.66 15.21
CA LYS A 219 5.51 6.73 15.89
C LYS A 219 5.19 6.56 17.37
N GLY A 220 4.91 7.66 18.06
CA GLY A 220 4.58 7.65 19.49
C GLY A 220 3.29 6.86 19.75
N ALA A 221 2.27 7.07 18.92
CA ALA A 221 1.02 6.32 19.00
C ALA A 221 1.22 4.82 18.78
N ILE A 222 2.02 4.42 17.77
CA ILE A 222 2.34 3.00 17.54
C ILE A 222 3.09 2.40 18.74
N ALA A 223 4.05 3.13 19.31
CA ALA A 223 4.76 2.68 20.50
C ALA A 223 3.80 2.50 21.68
N GLU A 224 2.89 3.44 21.90
CA GLU A 224 1.92 3.39 22.98
C GLU A 224 0.90 2.27 22.82
N LEU A 225 0.36 2.06 21.61
CA LEU A 225 -0.51 0.92 21.32
C LEU A 225 0.16 -0.42 21.63
N ARG A 226 1.49 -0.52 21.43
CA ARG A 226 2.26 -1.71 21.80
C ARG A 226 2.43 -1.83 23.32
N THR A 227 2.72 -0.73 24.02
CA THR A 227 2.80 -0.70 25.50
C THR A 227 1.49 -1.14 26.14
N LEU A 228 0.36 -0.71 25.58
CA LEU A 228 -0.99 -1.11 25.99
C LEU A 228 -1.33 -2.56 25.59
N GLY A 229 -0.50 -3.20 24.76
CA GLY A 229 -0.74 -4.54 24.23
C GLY A 229 -1.79 -4.60 23.13
N PHE A 230 -2.26 -3.47 22.60
CA PHE A 230 -3.34 -3.38 21.61
C PHE A 230 -2.91 -3.63 20.16
N ALA A 231 -1.60 -3.70 19.92
CA ALA A 231 -1.02 -4.02 18.62
C ALA A 231 -0.14 -5.27 18.71
N GLU A 232 -0.01 -5.99 17.59
CA GLU A 232 0.85 -7.16 17.51
C GLU A 232 2.31 -6.84 17.90
N GLU A 233 2.89 -7.69 18.74
CA GLU A 233 4.33 -7.76 18.89
C GLU A 233 4.89 -8.39 17.62
N GLY A 234 5.86 -7.71 16.96
CA GLY A 234 6.40 -8.20 15.70
C GLY A 234 6.88 -9.64 15.84
N SER A 235 6.31 -10.56 15.05
CA SER A 235 6.88 -11.87 14.85
C SER A 235 8.27 -11.68 14.23
N ALA A 236 9.30 -12.14 14.95
CA ALA A 236 10.69 -12.18 14.50
C ALA A 236 10.84 -12.99 13.20
#